data_AF-A0AA39KPB0-F1
#
_entry.id   AF-A0AA39KPB0-F1
#
_cell.length_a   1.000
_cell.length_b   1.000
_cell.length_c   1.000
_cell.angle_alpha   90.00
_cell.angle_beta   90.00
_cell.angle_gamma   90.00
#
_symmetry.space_group_name_H-M   'P 1'
#
loop_
_entity.id
_entity.type
_entity.pdbx_description
1 polymer ?
#
loop_
_entity_poly.entity_id
_entity_poly.type
_entity_poly.pdbx_seq_one_letter_code
_entity_poly.pdbx_strand_id
1 'polypeptide(L)'
;MFKLINKIYHQQTLRIPMQFCMKHTGNQNATNVSSSPNPNVPGLSEKCVAIPKQPVGPNASKDKEYKNPEYFCYHVDSFAEAEVELAKFRLPVPSNKSKHA
;
A
#
# COMPACT_ATOMS: atom_id res chain seq x y z
N MET A 1 41.39 -42.13 -0.83
CA MET A 1 41.88 -40.76 -1.07
C MET A 1 40.90 -40.07 -2.02
N PHE A 2 39.79 -39.52 -1.53
CA PHE A 2 38.77 -38.84 -2.35
C PHE A 2 38.72 -37.36 -1.98
N LYS A 3 39.07 -36.50 -2.93
CA LYS A 3 39.11 -35.04 -2.77
C LYS A 3 37.67 -34.50 -2.78
N LEU A 4 37.31 -33.81 -1.70
CA LEU A 4 36.06 -33.06 -1.55
C LEU A 4 36.20 -31.74 -2.32
N ILE A 5 35.33 -31.48 -3.30
CA ILE A 5 35.25 -30.20 -4.03
C ILE A 5 33.99 -29.46 -3.57
N ASN A 6 34.15 -28.50 -2.67
CA ASN A 6 33.10 -27.55 -2.31
C ASN A 6 33.08 -26.42 -3.34
N LYS A 7 31.99 -26.31 -4.10
CA LYS A 7 31.74 -25.17 -5.00
C LYS A 7 30.93 -24.13 -4.24
N ILE A 8 31.60 -23.11 -3.70
CA ILE A 8 30.96 -21.97 -3.03
C ILE A 8 30.38 -21.07 -4.12
N TYR A 9 29.06 -20.99 -4.21
CA TYR A 9 28.36 -20.05 -5.08
C TYR A 9 28.37 -18.67 -4.44
N HIS A 10 29.07 -17.72 -5.04
CA HIS A 10 29.03 -16.32 -4.66
C HIS A 10 27.83 -15.65 -5.33
N GLN A 11 26.71 -15.53 -4.62
CA GLN A 11 25.59 -14.70 -5.06
C GLN A 11 25.96 -13.22 -4.80
N GLN A 12 25.97 -12.41 -5.86
CA GLN A 12 26.17 -10.96 -5.74
C GLN A 12 24.83 -10.31 -5.38
N THR A 13 24.66 -9.87 -4.13
CA THR A 13 23.52 -9.06 -3.71
C THR A 13 23.62 -7.66 -4.28
N LEU A 14 22.81 -7.37 -5.31
CA LEU A 14 22.54 -6.01 -5.79
C LEU A 14 21.78 -5.23 -4.72
N ARG A 15 22.47 -4.32 -4.02
CA ARG A 15 21.85 -3.38 -3.07
C ARG A 15 21.33 -2.17 -3.84
N ILE A 16 20.01 -2.06 -3.95
CA ILE A 16 19.34 -0.86 -4.46
C ILE A 16 19.29 0.15 -3.30
N PRO A 17 19.79 1.40 -3.45
CA PRO A 17 19.68 2.41 -2.42
C PRO A 17 18.24 2.91 -2.33
N MET A 18 17.55 2.58 -1.23
CA MET A 18 16.26 3.19 -0.87
C MET A 18 16.52 4.61 -0.38
N GLN A 19 16.34 5.60 -1.24
CA GLN A 19 16.43 7.01 -0.86
C GLN A 19 15.15 7.43 -0.16
N PHE A 20 15.16 7.36 1.18
CA PHE A 20 14.05 7.81 2.02
C PHE A 20 14.15 9.34 2.19
N CYS A 21 13.35 10.10 1.43
CA CYS A 21 13.17 11.52 1.68
C CYS A 21 11.98 11.71 2.62
N MET A 22 12.24 12.03 3.89
CA MET A 22 11.22 12.55 4.80
C MET A 22 11.65 13.91 5.33
N LYS A 23 10.92 14.96 4.92
CA LYS A 23 10.81 16.23 5.65
C LYS A 23 9.40 16.81 5.48
N HIS A 24 8.55 16.62 6.47
CA HIS A 24 7.36 17.45 6.66
C HIS A 24 7.36 17.97 8.10
N THR A 25 7.96 19.14 8.32
CA THR A 25 7.68 19.98 9.48
C THR A 25 6.50 20.88 9.12
N GLY A 26 5.28 20.40 9.34
CA GLY A 26 4.06 21.18 9.17
C GLY A 26 3.55 21.68 10.52
N ASN A 27 3.54 22.99 10.71
CA ASN A 27 2.90 23.65 11.85
C ASN A 27 1.37 23.55 11.69
N GLN A 28 0.72 22.72 12.51
CA GLN A 28 -0.70 22.39 12.37
C GLN A 28 -1.58 23.39 13.17
N ASN A 29 -1.95 24.51 12.57
CA ASN A 29 -3.20 25.19 12.93
C ASN A 29 -4.27 24.75 11.92
N ALA A 30 -4.74 23.51 12.05
CA ALA A 30 -5.74 22.93 11.18
C ALA A 30 -7.14 23.16 11.76
N THR A 31 -7.93 24.01 11.12
CA THR A 31 -9.39 23.94 11.22
C THR A 31 -9.82 22.55 10.73
N ASN A 32 -10.55 21.81 11.58
CA ASN A 32 -11.14 20.51 11.26
C ASN A 32 -12.15 20.66 10.11
N VAL A 33 -11.66 20.63 8.87
CA VAL A 33 -12.49 20.35 7.70
C VAL A 33 -12.23 18.89 7.36
N SER A 34 -13.07 18.00 7.88
CA SER A 34 -13.16 16.61 7.44
C SER A 34 -13.59 16.59 5.98
N SER A 35 -12.65 16.73 5.05
CA SER A 35 -12.93 16.55 3.62
C SER A 35 -13.27 15.09 3.38
N SER A 36 -14.56 14.78 3.24
CA SER A 36 -14.95 13.43 2.81
C SER A 36 -14.30 13.18 1.45
N PRO A 37 -13.62 12.04 1.25
CA PRO A 37 -13.05 11.71 -0.05
C PRO A 37 -14.15 11.74 -1.11
N ASN A 38 -13.85 12.27 -2.29
CA ASN A 38 -14.79 12.30 -3.40
C ASN A 38 -15.18 10.85 -3.73
N PRO A 39 -16.46 10.45 -3.56
CA PRO A 39 -16.86 9.05 -3.76
C PRO A 39 -16.82 8.63 -5.23
N ASN A 40 -16.75 9.58 -6.17
CA ASN A 40 -16.75 9.32 -7.60
C ASN A 40 -15.32 9.26 -8.15
N VAL A 41 -14.48 8.38 -7.60
CA VAL A 41 -13.13 8.11 -8.11
C VAL A 41 -13.11 6.72 -8.75
N PRO A 42 -12.75 6.59 -10.03
CA PRO A 42 -12.57 5.29 -10.67
C PRO A 42 -11.59 4.42 -9.90
N GLY A 43 -12.03 3.20 -9.54
CA GLY A 43 -11.22 2.25 -8.75
C GLY A 43 -11.29 2.40 -7.24
N LEU A 44 -12.00 3.42 -6.73
CA LEU A 44 -12.31 3.54 -5.31
C LEU A 44 -13.70 2.94 -5.05
N SER A 45 -13.75 1.62 -4.85
CA SER A 45 -14.97 0.91 -4.45
C SER A 45 -14.96 0.63 -2.94
N GLU A 46 -16.12 0.32 -2.38
CA GLU A 46 -16.25 -0.13 -0.98
C GLU A 46 -15.46 -1.42 -0.70
N LYS A 47 -15.10 -2.18 -1.75
CA LYS A 47 -14.22 -3.35 -1.65
C LYS A 47 -12.75 -2.98 -1.48
N CYS A 48 -12.31 -1.83 -1.99
CA CYS A 48 -10.96 -1.31 -1.77
C CYS A 48 -10.83 -0.67 -0.40
N VAL A 49 -11.77 0.20 -0.03
CA VAL A 49 -11.78 0.91 1.26
C VAL A 49 -13.22 1.10 1.72
N ALA A 50 -13.60 0.38 2.80
CA ALA A 50 -14.88 0.59 3.48
C ALA A 50 -14.69 1.59 4.63
N ILE A 51 -15.30 2.78 4.51
CA ILE A 51 -15.26 3.78 5.59
C ILE A 51 -16.41 3.49 6.57
N PRO A 52 -16.11 3.11 7.83
CA PRO A 52 -17.13 2.79 8.81
C PRO A 52 -17.87 4.08 9.23
N LYS A 53 -19.21 4.06 9.16
CA LYS A 53 -20.07 5.15 9.65
C LYS A 53 -20.26 5.11 11.17
N GLN A 54 -19.98 3.96 11.78
CA GLN A 54 -20.11 3.71 13.21
C GLN A 54 -18.72 3.55 13.83
N PRO A 55 -18.55 3.83 15.13
CA PRO A 55 -17.29 3.59 15.82
C PRO A 55 -16.91 2.11 15.75
N VAL A 56 -15.65 1.83 15.41
CA VAL A 56 -15.14 0.45 15.24
C VAL A 56 -14.59 -0.15 16.52
N GLY A 57 -14.60 0.63 17.62
CA GLY A 57 -14.16 0.20 18.93
C GLY A 57 -14.07 1.35 19.93
N PRO A 58 -13.73 1.06 21.20
CA PRO A 58 -13.52 2.08 22.21
C PRO A 58 -12.43 3.05 21.76
N ASN A 59 -12.75 4.34 21.75
CA ASN A 59 -11.85 5.40 21.26
C ASN A 59 -11.47 5.36 19.78
N ALA A 60 -12.03 4.44 18.99
CA ALA A 60 -11.80 4.31 17.55
C ALA A 60 -13.01 4.87 16.75
N SER A 61 -13.15 6.19 16.74
CA SER A 61 -14.12 6.93 15.92
C SER A 61 -13.43 8.11 15.22
N LYS A 62 -14.01 8.58 14.11
CA LYS A 62 -13.51 9.74 13.35
C LYS A 62 -13.50 11.03 14.16
N ASP A 63 -14.36 11.12 15.18
CA ASP A 63 -14.47 12.29 16.06
C ASP A 63 -13.40 12.34 17.16
N LYS A 64 -12.62 11.26 17.32
CA LYS A 64 -11.58 11.15 18.35
C LYS A 64 -10.23 11.71 17.84
N GLU A 65 -9.21 11.57 18.68
CA GLU A 65 -7.84 11.99 18.40
C GLU A 65 -7.24 11.26 17.20
N TYR A 66 -7.38 9.91 17.17
CA TYR A 66 -6.84 9.10 16.07
C TYR A 66 -7.71 9.19 14.81
N LYS A 67 -7.10 9.57 13.69
CA LYS A 67 -7.83 9.93 12.46
C LYS A 67 -8.15 8.78 11.50
N ASN A 68 -7.55 7.61 11.71
CA ASN A 68 -7.67 6.46 10.79
C ASN A 68 -8.25 5.18 11.44
N PRO A 69 -9.42 5.25 12.10
CA PRO A 69 -10.01 4.08 12.77
C PRO A 69 -10.29 2.90 11.84
N GLU A 70 -10.52 3.11 10.55
CA GLU A 70 -10.77 2.06 9.56
C GLU A 70 -9.66 1.01 9.46
N TYR A 71 -8.42 1.35 9.84
CA TYR A 71 -7.32 0.40 9.91
C TYR A 71 -7.60 -0.80 10.84
N PHE A 72 -8.39 -0.59 11.90
CA PHE A 72 -8.76 -1.66 12.83
C PHE A 72 -9.67 -2.72 12.19
N CYS A 73 -10.31 -2.43 11.07
CA CYS A 73 -11.19 -3.36 10.37
C CYS A 73 -10.50 -4.21 9.31
N TYR A 74 -9.19 -4.07 9.12
CA TYR A 74 -8.47 -4.84 8.12
C TYR A 74 -8.38 -6.32 8.51
N HIS A 75 -8.58 -7.19 7.52
CA HIS A 75 -8.31 -8.62 7.60
C HIS A 75 -6.96 -8.94 6.96
N VAL A 76 -6.46 -10.14 7.21
CA VAL A 76 -5.22 -10.66 6.61
C VAL A 76 -5.28 -10.60 5.08
N ASP A 77 -6.47 -10.76 4.51
CA ASP A 77 -6.68 -10.82 3.06
C ASP A 77 -7.00 -9.46 2.42
N SER A 78 -7.22 -8.41 3.21
CA SER A 78 -7.66 -7.10 2.70
C SER A 78 -6.70 -6.52 1.67
N PHE A 79 -5.40 -6.82 1.79
CA PHE A 79 -4.41 -6.41 0.79
C PHE A 79 -4.62 -7.09 -0.57
N ALA A 80 -4.84 -8.41 -0.57
CA ALA A 80 -5.05 -9.17 -1.79
C ALA A 80 -6.38 -8.80 -2.46
N GLU A 81 -7.44 -8.58 -1.68
CA GLU A 81 -8.74 -8.14 -2.20
C GLU A 81 -8.65 -6.77 -2.89
N ALA A 82 -7.96 -5.81 -2.27
CA ALA A 82 -7.75 -4.49 -2.85
C ALA A 82 -6.92 -4.56 -4.15
N GLU A 83 -5.92 -5.45 -4.21
CA GLU A 83 -5.12 -5.64 -5.43
C GLU A 83 -5.97 -6.13 -6.61
N VAL A 84 -6.87 -7.10 -6.39
CA VAL A 84 -7.76 -7.62 -7.43
C VAL A 84 -8.66 -6.52 -7.98
N GLU A 85 -9.21 -5.66 -7.12
CA GLU A 85 -10.07 -4.55 -7.54
C GLU A 85 -9.29 -3.46 -8.31
N LEU A 86 -8.08 -3.13 -7.86
CA LEU A 86 -7.24 -2.12 -8.51
C LEU A 86 -6.62 -2.62 -9.83
N ALA A 87 -6.51 -3.93 -10.05
CA ALA A 87 -5.94 -4.51 -11.26
C ALA A 87 -6.63 -4.05 -12.55
N LYS A 88 -7.96 -3.80 -12.50
CA LYS A 88 -8.77 -3.31 -13.62
C LYS A 88 -8.33 -1.93 -14.15
N PHE A 89 -7.68 -1.14 -13.29
CA PHE A 89 -7.25 0.22 -13.59
C PHE A 89 -5.75 0.32 -13.84
N ARG A 90 -5.02 -0.81 -13.80
CA ARG A 90 -3.59 -0.85 -14.09
C ARG A 90 -3.35 -0.69 -15.58
N LEU A 91 -2.25 -0.02 -15.91
CA LEU A 91 -1.74 0.00 -17.28
C LEU A 91 -1.24 -1.40 -17.68
N PRO A 92 -1.32 -1.76 -18.97
CA PRO A 92 -0.78 -3.02 -19.45
C PRO A 92 0.73 -3.08 -19.16
N VAL A 93 1.20 -4.26 -18.77
CA VAL A 93 2.62 -4.49 -18.51
C VAL A 93 3.43 -4.27 -19.79
N PRO A 94 4.62 -3.65 -19.70
CA PRO A 94 5.49 -3.50 -20.86
C PRO A 94 5.92 -4.86 -21.40
N SER A 95 5.98 -4.99 -22.71
CA SER A 95 6.47 -6.22 -23.38
C SER A 95 7.97 -6.13 -23.60
N ASN A 96 8.69 -7.21 -23.28
CA ASN A 96 10.14 -7.35 -23.58
C ASN A 96 10.42 -7.81 -25.03
N LYS A 97 9.40 -7.90 -25.89
CA LYS A 97 9.60 -8.31 -27.29
C LYS A 97 10.26 -7.18 -28.09
N SER A 98 11.35 -7.48 -28.79
CA SER A 98 11.90 -6.55 -29.79
C SER A 98 10.89 -6.39 -30.92
N LYS A 99 10.79 -5.19 -31.51
CA LYS A 99 9.85 -4.90 -32.62
C LYS A 99 10.21 -5.62 -33.94
N HIS A 100 11.27 -6.44 -33.94
CA HIS A 100 11.88 -7.06 -35.12
C HIS A 100 12.11 -8.58 -34.97
N ALA A 101 11.35 -9.25 -34.11
CA ALA A 101 11.36 -10.72 -34.02
C ALA A 101 10.40 -11.35 -35.03
#